data_AF-A0A9D6ZA38-F1
#
_entry.id   AF-A0A9D6ZA38-F1
#
_cell.length_a   1.000
_cell.length_b   1.000
_cell.length_c   1.000
_cell.angle_alpha   90.00
_cell.angle_beta   90.00
_cell.angle_gamma   90.00
#
_symmetry.space_group_name_H-M   'P 1'
#
loop_
_entity.id
_entity.type
_entity.pdbx_description
1 polymer ?
#
loop_
_entity_poly.entity_id
_entity_poly.type
_entity_poly.pdbx_seq_one_letter_code
_entity_poly.pdbx_strand_id
1 'polypeptide(L)'
;MEAMDLKKFFRWFGLTVVGYALIMALFLLANASVFSLVTSNPDKMKTIIAGSGAYDNLPEAIFSSAEEAATQKGQVDQVKNEISPNDPDVKKAILESFSPAFLQKSFESGIDGTYSWLNGESAQPTFVIDLSQPKEQLVNKMVDYRLKTVETLPPCNIKQLNADTDVFDLNCKPPYTIDAAKIKQQIKDEMAKNFLKTFKIHPTQKNIRFVISTYEKGIKNAK
;
A
#
# COMPACT_ATOMS: atom_id res chain seq x y z
N MET A 1 40.23 -49.64 29.78
CA MET A 1 39.16 -48.62 29.93
C MET A 1 39.17 -48.21 31.39
N GLU A 2 39.91 -47.16 31.74
CA GLU A 2 39.96 -46.69 33.14
C GLU A 2 38.64 -46.01 33.50
N ALA A 3 38.07 -46.37 34.65
CA ALA A 3 36.87 -45.73 35.17
C ALA A 3 37.20 -44.28 35.53
N MET A 4 36.73 -43.34 34.71
CA MET A 4 36.87 -41.92 34.97
C MET A 4 36.07 -41.58 36.23
N ASP A 5 36.75 -41.02 37.24
CA ASP A 5 36.15 -40.59 38.51
C ASP A 5 34.95 -39.66 38.24
N LEU A 6 33.77 -40.10 38.69
CA LEU A 6 32.49 -39.43 38.47
C LEU A 6 32.53 -37.94 38.87
N LYS A 7 33.27 -37.58 39.93
CA LYS A 7 33.41 -36.18 40.36
C LYS A 7 34.26 -35.36 39.39
N LYS A 8 35.29 -35.96 38.79
CA LYS A 8 36.11 -35.32 37.76
C LYS A 8 35.31 -35.13 36.47
N PHE A 9 34.49 -36.10 36.10
CA PHE A 9 33.58 -36.01 34.96
C PHE A 9 32.59 -34.86 35.10
N PHE A 10 31.86 -34.77 36.23
CA PHE A 10 30.90 -33.67 36.46
C PHE A 10 31.56 -32.29 36.48
N ARG A 11 32.78 -32.17 37.05
CA ARG A 11 33.54 -30.91 37.00
C ARG A 11 33.93 -30.52 35.58
N TRP A 12 34.45 -31.45 34.79
CA TRP A 12 34.83 -31.19 33.39
C TRP A 12 33.62 -30.81 32.53
N PHE A 13 32.52 -31.55 32.69
CA PHE A 13 31.27 -31.29 31.98
C PHE A 13 30.69 -29.91 32.35
N GLY A 14 30.64 -29.60 33.65
CA GLY A 14 30.17 -28.29 34.13
C GLY A 14 31.00 -27.13 33.59
N LEU A 15 32.32 -27.24 33.59
CA LEU A 15 33.21 -26.21 33.02
C LEU A 15 32.98 -26.04 31.51
N THR A 16 32.74 -27.13 30.79
CA THR A 16 32.48 -27.10 29.34
C THR A 16 31.14 -26.42 29.05
N VAL A 17 30.08 -26.76 29.78
CA VAL A 17 28.75 -26.13 29.64
C VAL A 17 28.79 -24.64 29.95
N VAL A 18 29.46 -24.25 31.05
CA VAL A 18 29.64 -22.83 31.40
C VAL A 18 30.44 -22.10 30.33
N GLY A 19 31.49 -22.73 29.78
CA GLY A 19 32.26 -22.18 28.67
C GLY A 19 31.41 -21.90 27.44
N TYR A 20 30.60 -22.87 27.00
CA TYR A 20 29.69 -22.69 25.87
C TYR A 20 28.60 -21.65 26.16
N ALA A 21 28.03 -21.65 27.36
CA ALA A 21 27.04 -20.65 27.75
C ALA A 21 27.61 -19.23 27.70
N LEU A 22 28.86 -19.05 28.15
CA LEU A 22 29.55 -17.76 28.10
C LEU A 22 29.85 -17.32 26.66
N ILE A 23 30.28 -18.24 25.78
CA ILE A 23 30.48 -17.96 24.35
C ILE A 23 29.16 -17.55 23.69
N MET A 24 28.08 -18.30 23.94
CA MET A 24 26.75 -17.96 23.43
C MET A 24 26.27 -16.60 23.94
N ALA A 25 26.47 -16.30 25.23
CA ALA A 25 26.10 -15.01 25.81
C ALA A 25 26.88 -13.86 25.17
N LEU A 26 28.20 -14.02 24.95
CA LEU A 26 29.02 -13.03 24.26
C LEU A 26 28.58 -12.82 22.82
N PHE A 27 28.26 -13.91 22.10
CA PHE A 27 27.75 -13.81 20.74
C PHE A 27 26.41 -13.06 20.69
N LEU A 28 25.47 -13.38 21.59
CA LEU A 28 24.19 -12.68 21.67
C LEU A 28 24.37 -11.20 22.04
N LEU A 29 25.28 -10.88 22.96
CA LEU A 29 25.57 -9.51 23.37
C LEU A 29 26.15 -8.69 22.19
N ALA A 30 27.08 -9.28 21.43
CA ALA A 30 27.65 -8.64 20.25
C ALA A 30 26.58 -8.35 19.20
N ASN A 31 25.72 -9.33 18.89
CA ASN A 31 24.62 -9.16 17.94
C ASN A 31 23.59 -8.14 18.44
N ALA A 32 23.22 -8.18 19.73
CA ALA A 32 22.29 -7.22 20.33
C ALA A 32 22.83 -5.79 20.28
N SER A 33 24.15 -5.61 20.45
CA SER A 33 24.80 -4.30 20.37
C SER A 33 24.76 -3.74 18.95
N VAL A 34 25.08 -4.57 17.95
CA VAL A 34 24.97 -4.18 16.53
C VAL A 34 23.53 -3.89 16.16
N PHE A 35 22.60 -4.75 16.58
CA PHE A 35 21.18 -4.57 16.34
C PHE A 35 20.70 -3.25 16.94
N SER A 36 21.03 -2.96 18.20
CA SER A 36 20.69 -1.70 18.85
C SER A 36 21.26 -0.49 18.09
N LEU A 37 22.52 -0.53 17.64
CA LEU A 37 23.13 0.58 16.89
C LEU A 37 22.47 0.81 15.53
N VAL A 38 21.93 -0.23 14.91
CA VAL A 38 21.20 -0.16 13.65
C VAL A 38 19.77 0.31 13.88
N THR A 39 19.06 -0.28 14.85
CA THR A 39 17.67 0.04 15.15
C THR A 39 17.50 1.34 15.92
N SER A 40 18.55 1.95 16.47
CA SER A 40 18.46 3.28 17.07
C SER A 40 18.68 4.41 16.07
N ASN A 41 19.11 4.11 14.84
CA ASN A 41 19.33 5.13 13.81
C ASN A 41 18.34 4.94 12.64
N PRO A 42 17.41 5.89 12.43
CA PRO A 42 16.41 5.77 11.38
C PRO A 42 17.03 5.71 9.99
N ASP A 43 18.11 6.45 9.71
CA ASP A 43 18.74 6.49 8.38
C ASP A 43 19.39 5.15 8.02
N LYS A 44 20.01 4.47 9.00
CA LYS A 44 20.55 3.13 8.79
C LYS A 44 19.46 2.12 8.47
N MET A 45 18.34 2.18 9.20
CA MET A 45 17.18 1.33 8.94
C MET A 45 16.63 1.53 7.53
N LYS A 46 16.41 2.79 7.11
CA LYS A 46 15.96 3.13 5.75
C LYS A 46 16.93 2.61 4.69
N THR A 47 18.24 2.75 4.93
CA THR A 47 19.29 2.27 4.00
C THR A 47 19.27 0.75 3.85
N ILE A 48 19.07 0.00 4.95
CA ILE A 48 18.97 -1.47 4.91
C ILE A 48 17.74 -1.91 4.13
N ILE A 49 16.60 -1.24 4.35
CA ILE A 49 15.34 -1.57 3.64
C ILE A 49 15.49 -1.24 2.16
N ALA A 50 16.03 -0.07 1.82
CA ALA A 50 16.33 0.30 0.44
C ALA A 50 17.30 -0.69 -0.23
N GLY A 51 18.37 -1.07 0.47
CA GLY A 51 19.36 -2.02 -0.02
C GLY A 51 18.85 -3.46 -0.20
N SER A 52 17.71 -3.81 0.41
CA SER A 52 17.09 -5.13 0.24
C SER A 52 16.25 -5.26 -1.03
N GLY A 53 16.03 -4.17 -1.78
CA GLY A 53 15.13 -4.17 -2.94
C GLY A 53 13.65 -4.30 -2.57
N ALA A 54 13.30 -4.10 -1.28
CA ALA A 54 11.93 -4.20 -0.80
C ALA A 54 11.00 -3.20 -1.51
N TYR A 55 11.49 -1.99 -1.83
CA TYR A 55 10.69 -0.96 -2.50
C TYR A 55 10.42 -1.27 -3.98
N ASP A 56 11.29 -2.02 -4.65
CA ASP A 56 11.16 -2.31 -6.09
C ASP A 56 9.98 -3.24 -6.38
N ASN A 57 9.71 -4.17 -5.46
CA ASN A 57 8.64 -5.16 -5.60
C ASN A 57 7.33 -4.73 -4.91
N LEU A 58 7.37 -3.63 -4.14
CA LEU A 58 6.23 -3.17 -3.35
C LEU A 58 5.00 -2.83 -4.20
N PRO A 59 5.11 -2.10 -5.34
CA PRO A 59 3.94 -1.78 -6.16
C PRO A 59 3.21 -3.03 -6.66
N GLU A 60 3.95 -4.04 -7.12
CA GLU A 60 3.38 -5.27 -7.66
C GLU A 60 2.71 -6.11 -6.56
N ALA A 61 3.35 -6.22 -5.39
CA ALA A 61 2.78 -6.91 -4.24
C ALA A 61 1.51 -6.23 -3.69
N ILE A 62 1.48 -4.89 -3.68
CA ILE A 62 0.27 -4.14 -3.31
C ILE A 62 -0.83 -4.39 -4.35
N PHE A 63 -0.49 -4.33 -5.64
CA PHE A 63 -1.45 -4.57 -6.72
C PHE A 63 -2.04 -5.98 -6.63
N SER A 64 -1.21 -7.02 -6.49
CA SER A 64 -1.68 -8.40 -6.37
C SER A 64 -2.57 -8.60 -5.14
N SER A 65 -2.22 -8.00 -3.99
CA SER A 65 -3.05 -8.06 -2.78
C SER A 65 -4.40 -7.35 -2.96
N ALA A 66 -4.43 -6.25 -3.73
CA ALA A 66 -5.66 -5.52 -4.03
C ALA A 66 -6.56 -6.30 -5.01
N GLU A 67 -5.97 -6.96 -6.00
CA GLU A 67 -6.66 -7.84 -6.95
C GLU A 67 -7.30 -9.04 -6.23
N GLU A 68 -6.54 -9.71 -5.35
CA GLU A 68 -7.05 -10.81 -4.51
C GLU A 68 -8.22 -10.35 -3.63
N ALA A 69 -8.10 -9.19 -2.99
CA ALA A 69 -9.16 -8.63 -2.15
C ALA A 69 -10.43 -8.26 -2.94
N ALA A 70 -10.29 -7.78 -4.18
CA ALA A 70 -11.41 -7.50 -5.08
C ALA A 70 -12.12 -8.78 -5.54
N THR A 71 -11.35 -9.84 -5.80
CA THR A 71 -11.85 -11.14 -6.28
C THR A 71 -12.57 -11.91 -5.17
N GLN A 72 -12.06 -11.89 -3.94
CA GLN A 72 -12.66 -12.60 -2.79
C GLN A 72 -14.00 -12.00 -2.32
N LYS A 73 -14.26 -10.71 -2.58
CA LYS A 73 -15.48 -10.02 -2.13
C LYS A 73 -16.66 -10.13 -3.09
N GLY A 74 -16.54 -10.86 -4.22
CA GLY A 74 -17.63 -10.95 -5.21
C GLY A 74 -18.06 -9.59 -5.81
N GLN A 75 -17.23 -8.55 -5.65
CA GLN A 75 -17.52 -7.19 -6.12
C GLN A 75 -17.17 -6.97 -7.59
N VAL A 76 -16.61 -7.99 -8.25
CA VAL A 76 -16.33 -7.96 -9.70
C VAL A 76 -17.64 -7.89 -10.53
N ASP A 77 -18.78 -8.29 -9.96
CA ASP A 77 -20.06 -8.29 -10.69
C ASP A 77 -20.85 -6.95 -10.64
N GLN A 78 -20.48 -5.99 -9.78
CA GLN A 78 -21.17 -4.68 -9.71
C GLN A 78 -20.46 -3.56 -10.47
N VAL A 79 -19.25 -3.81 -10.97
CA VAL A 79 -18.55 -2.94 -11.93
C VAL A 79 -18.55 -3.64 -13.29
N LYS A 80 -19.74 -3.99 -13.77
CA LYS A 80 -19.89 -4.89 -14.93
C LYS A 80 -19.52 -4.26 -16.28
N ASN A 81 -19.08 -3.01 -16.33
CA ASN A 81 -18.60 -2.35 -17.56
C ASN A 81 -17.53 -1.27 -17.37
N GLU A 82 -17.10 -0.93 -16.16
CA GLU A 82 -16.20 0.20 -15.93
C GLU A 82 -14.84 -0.27 -15.43
N ILE A 83 -13.87 -0.40 -16.34
CA ILE A 83 -12.44 -0.51 -15.99
C ILE A 83 -12.12 -1.77 -15.17
N SER A 84 -11.89 -2.88 -15.88
CA SER A 84 -11.32 -4.08 -15.26
C SER A 84 -9.93 -3.75 -14.68
N PRO A 85 -9.65 -4.05 -13.40
CA PRO A 85 -8.30 -3.95 -12.83
C PRO A 85 -7.27 -4.77 -13.61
N ASN A 86 -7.73 -5.79 -14.33
CA ASN A 86 -6.88 -6.71 -15.09
C ASN A 86 -6.57 -6.20 -16.51
N ASP A 87 -7.07 -5.01 -16.88
CA ASP A 87 -6.62 -4.34 -18.09
C ASP A 87 -5.15 -3.89 -17.92
N PRO A 88 -4.24 -4.27 -18.82
CA PRO A 88 -2.82 -3.93 -18.71
C PRO A 88 -2.54 -2.43 -18.65
N ASP A 89 -3.37 -1.59 -19.29
CA ASP A 89 -3.22 -0.15 -19.28
C ASP A 89 -3.69 0.47 -17.95
N VAL A 90 -4.73 -0.11 -17.34
CA VAL A 90 -5.21 0.28 -16.00
C VAL A 90 -4.19 -0.12 -14.94
N LYS A 91 -3.69 -1.35 -15.01
CA LYS A 91 -2.60 -1.82 -14.15
C LYS A 91 -1.39 -0.91 -14.26
N LYS A 92 -0.99 -0.55 -15.48
CA LYS A 92 0.11 0.39 -15.73
C LYS A 92 -0.17 1.76 -15.12
N ALA A 93 -1.38 2.29 -15.28
CA ALA A 93 -1.75 3.58 -14.68
C ALA A 93 -1.63 3.55 -13.15
N ILE A 94 -2.09 2.47 -12.51
CA ILE A 94 -1.97 2.28 -11.05
C ILE A 94 -0.50 2.20 -10.62
N LEU A 95 0.31 1.36 -11.28
CA LEU A 95 1.72 1.18 -10.94
C LEU A 95 2.53 2.47 -11.14
N GLU A 96 2.22 3.26 -12.16
CA GLU A 96 2.89 4.55 -12.39
C GLU A 96 2.46 5.61 -11.37
N SER A 97 1.21 5.60 -10.92
CA SER A 97 0.71 6.51 -9.89
C SER A 97 1.23 6.17 -8.49
N PHE A 98 1.38 4.87 -8.19
CA PHE A 98 1.96 4.38 -6.94
C PHE A 98 3.40 3.90 -7.14
N SER A 99 4.23 4.81 -7.66
CA SER A 99 5.63 4.51 -7.96
C SER A 99 6.42 4.01 -6.74
N PRO A 100 7.49 3.21 -6.94
CA PRO A 100 8.39 2.78 -5.87
C PRO A 100 8.88 3.95 -5.01
N ALA A 101 9.21 5.09 -5.63
CA ALA A 101 9.69 6.28 -4.93
C ALA A 101 8.63 6.88 -3.99
N PHE A 102 7.36 6.91 -4.42
CA PHE A 102 6.25 7.37 -3.58
C PHE A 102 6.05 6.45 -2.36
N LEU A 103 6.06 5.13 -2.61
CA LEU A 103 5.88 4.13 -1.56
C LEU A 103 7.05 4.13 -0.57
N GLN A 104 8.28 4.25 -1.07
CA GLN A 104 9.48 4.42 -0.26
C GLN A 104 9.33 5.64 0.65
N LYS A 105 9.06 6.81 0.08
CA LYS A 105 8.89 8.05 0.87
C LYS A 105 7.79 7.92 1.92
N SER A 106 6.68 7.26 1.57
CA SER A 106 5.56 7.03 2.50
C SER A 106 5.95 6.10 3.64
N PHE A 107 6.69 5.04 3.36
CA PHE A 107 7.18 4.09 4.36
C PHE A 107 8.23 4.72 5.26
N GLU A 108 9.19 5.43 4.68
CA GLU A 108 10.23 6.17 5.41
C GLU A 108 9.63 7.24 6.32
N SER A 109 8.56 7.93 5.90
CA SER A 109 7.84 8.87 6.76
C SER A 109 7.21 8.17 7.98
N GLY A 110 6.75 6.92 7.82
CA GLY A 110 6.24 6.11 8.92
C GLY A 110 7.36 5.66 9.88
N ILE A 111 8.52 5.32 9.33
CA ILE A 111 9.73 5.07 10.13
C ILE A 111 10.05 6.31 10.95
N ASP A 112 10.18 7.48 10.30
CA ASP A 112 10.52 8.73 10.99
C ASP A 112 9.54 9.07 12.11
N GLY A 113 8.24 8.93 11.86
CA GLY A 113 7.23 9.19 12.88
C GLY A 113 7.24 8.18 14.03
N THR A 114 7.71 6.95 13.79
CA THR A 114 7.93 5.94 14.84
C THR A 114 9.17 6.29 15.67
N TYR A 115 10.27 6.67 15.03
CA TYR A 115 11.50 7.06 15.72
C TYR A 115 11.33 8.35 16.52
N SER A 116 10.62 9.34 15.98
CA SER A 116 10.29 10.58 16.69
C SER A 116 9.49 10.29 17.97
N TRP A 117 8.58 9.30 17.95
CA TRP A 117 7.90 8.83 19.16
C TRP A 117 8.83 8.10 20.13
N LEU A 118 9.66 7.16 19.65
CA LEU A 118 10.62 6.44 20.50
C LEU A 118 11.64 7.36 21.17
N ASN A 119 12.01 8.46 20.51
CA ASN A 119 12.91 9.48 21.05
C ASN A 119 12.21 10.50 21.96
N GLY A 120 10.88 10.42 22.10
CA GLY A 120 10.08 11.34 22.92
C GLY A 120 9.85 12.72 22.31
N GLU A 121 10.19 12.92 21.03
CA GLU A 121 9.92 14.16 20.29
C GLU A 121 8.43 14.31 19.94
N SER A 122 7.72 13.18 19.85
CA SER A 122 6.27 13.11 19.69
C SER A 122 5.64 12.30 20.82
N ALA A 123 4.45 12.72 21.28
CA ALA A 123 3.67 11.99 22.27
C ALA A 123 3.13 10.63 21.76
N GLN A 124 3.06 10.45 20.43
CA GLN A 124 2.51 9.25 19.80
C GLN A 124 3.17 8.98 18.44
N PRO A 125 3.22 7.72 17.96
CA PRO A 125 3.75 7.41 16.64
C PRO A 125 2.86 8.04 15.56
N THR A 126 3.48 8.65 14.57
CA THR A 126 2.76 9.41 13.53
C THR A 126 3.00 8.77 12.17
N PHE A 127 1.93 8.39 11.47
CA PHE A 127 2.01 7.86 10.11
C PHE A 127 1.22 8.78 9.19
N VAL A 128 1.93 9.48 8.29
CA VAL A 128 1.33 10.41 7.33
C VAL A 128 1.64 9.94 5.93
N ILE A 129 0.60 9.53 5.21
CA ILE A 129 0.68 9.17 3.80
C ILE A 129 -0.16 10.20 3.04
N ASP A 130 0.52 11.06 2.27
CA ASP A 130 -0.16 12.02 1.41
C ASP A 130 -0.47 11.38 0.06
N LEU A 131 -1.75 11.04 -0.13
CA LEU A 131 -2.22 10.44 -1.36
C LEU A 131 -2.69 11.48 -2.40
N SER A 132 -2.54 12.78 -2.15
CA SER A 132 -3.05 13.84 -3.04
C SER A 132 -2.48 13.72 -4.45
N GLN A 133 -1.16 13.72 -4.59
CA GLN A 133 -0.47 13.57 -5.87
C GLN A 133 -0.71 12.23 -6.58
N PRO A 134 -0.50 11.05 -5.95
CA PRO A 134 -0.70 9.78 -6.65
C PRO A 134 -2.16 9.60 -7.09
N LYS A 135 -3.14 10.12 -6.34
CA LYS A 135 -4.54 10.14 -6.78
C LYS A 135 -4.75 11.01 -7.99
N GLU A 136 -4.22 12.22 -7.99
CA GLU A 136 -4.35 13.11 -9.15
C GLU A 136 -3.70 12.48 -10.40
N GLN A 137 -2.54 11.86 -10.25
CA GLN A 137 -1.88 11.14 -11.33
C GLN A 137 -2.73 9.97 -11.82
N LEU A 138 -3.33 9.20 -10.91
CA LEU A 138 -4.19 8.07 -11.27
C LEU A 138 -5.41 8.54 -12.06
N VAL A 139 -6.11 9.55 -11.54
CA VAL A 139 -7.26 10.19 -12.21
C VAL A 139 -6.89 10.60 -13.63
N ASN A 140 -5.77 11.33 -13.78
CA ASN A 140 -5.36 11.85 -15.07
C ASN A 140 -5.06 10.71 -16.06
N LYS A 141 -4.33 9.68 -15.63
CA LYS A 141 -4.01 8.52 -16.49
C LYS A 141 -5.24 7.73 -16.89
N MET A 142 -6.20 7.58 -15.98
CA MET A 142 -7.47 6.90 -16.24
C MET A 142 -8.32 7.66 -17.26
N VAL A 143 -8.36 8.99 -17.16
CA VAL A 143 -9.04 9.83 -18.16
C VAL A 143 -8.36 9.73 -19.51
N ASP A 144 -7.03 9.84 -19.55
CA ASP A 144 -6.28 9.78 -20.81
C ASP A 144 -6.44 8.41 -21.49
N TYR A 145 -6.45 7.32 -20.71
CA TYR A 145 -6.78 5.98 -21.19
C TYR A 145 -8.19 5.91 -21.79
N ARG A 146 -9.20 6.44 -21.08
CA ARG A 146 -10.59 6.40 -21.56
C ARG A 146 -10.78 7.22 -22.83
N LEU A 147 -10.17 8.40 -22.92
CA LEU A 147 -10.22 9.24 -24.13
C LEU A 147 -9.62 8.51 -25.33
N LYS A 148 -8.46 7.86 -25.15
CA LYS A 148 -7.83 7.05 -26.20
C LYS A 148 -8.75 5.92 -26.66
N THR A 149 -9.41 5.22 -25.73
CA THR A 149 -10.36 4.16 -26.07
C THR A 149 -11.57 4.72 -26.82
N VAL A 150 -12.15 5.84 -26.37
CA VAL A 150 -13.29 6.50 -27.03
C VAL A 150 -12.95 6.96 -28.44
N GLU A 151 -11.71 7.41 -28.70
CA GLU A 151 -11.28 7.78 -30.05
C GLU A 151 -11.29 6.61 -31.05
N THR A 152 -11.10 5.39 -30.56
CA THR A 152 -11.12 4.15 -31.36
C THR A 152 -12.52 3.58 -31.60
N LEU A 153 -13.54 4.08 -30.87
CA LEU A 153 -14.91 3.60 -30.98
C LEU A 153 -15.61 4.15 -32.24
N PRO A 154 -16.58 3.41 -32.81
CA PRO A 154 -17.38 3.88 -33.93
C PRO A 154 -18.24 5.10 -33.53
N PRO A 155 -18.60 5.97 -34.50
CA PRO A 155 -19.40 7.17 -34.23
C PRO A 155 -20.77 6.82 -33.65
N CYS A 156 -21.19 7.56 -32.61
CA CYS A 156 -22.50 7.39 -31.98
C CYS A 156 -23.65 7.77 -32.93
N ASN A 157 -24.76 7.03 -32.84
CA ASN A 157 -26.03 7.50 -33.38
C ASN A 157 -26.63 8.55 -32.42
N ILE A 158 -27.21 9.63 -32.94
CA ILE A 158 -27.73 10.77 -32.14
C ILE A 158 -28.79 10.32 -31.13
N LYS A 159 -29.48 9.20 -31.37
CA LYS A 159 -30.46 8.59 -30.44
C LYS A 159 -29.86 7.92 -29.21
N GLN A 160 -28.54 7.70 -29.17
CA GLN A 160 -27.84 7.00 -28.08
C GLN A 160 -27.15 7.96 -27.10
N LEU A 161 -27.14 9.26 -27.40
CA LEU A 161 -26.51 10.29 -26.59
C LEU A 161 -27.56 10.95 -25.68
N ASN A 162 -27.55 10.59 -24.40
CA ASN A 162 -28.23 11.39 -23.38
C ASN A 162 -27.25 12.46 -22.84
N ALA A 163 -27.76 13.63 -22.49
CA ALA A 163 -26.93 14.77 -22.06
C ALA A 163 -26.19 14.55 -20.72
N ASP A 164 -26.57 13.51 -19.97
CA ASP A 164 -26.02 13.12 -18.65
C ASP A 164 -25.27 11.78 -18.68
N THR A 165 -24.88 11.27 -19.86
CA THR A 165 -24.16 9.98 -19.93
C THR A 165 -22.73 10.14 -19.42
N ASP A 166 -22.36 9.32 -18.44
CA ASP A 166 -20.99 9.22 -17.93
C ASP A 166 -20.02 8.85 -19.06
N VAL A 167 -18.88 9.53 -19.09
CA VAL A 167 -17.81 9.33 -20.06
C VAL A 167 -17.17 7.95 -19.92
N PHE A 168 -17.24 7.35 -18.73
CA PHE A 168 -16.79 6.00 -18.50
C PHE A 168 -17.73 4.93 -19.07
N ASP A 169 -19.00 5.25 -19.33
CA ASP A 169 -20.01 4.32 -19.85
C ASP A 169 -20.24 4.42 -21.37
N LEU A 170 -19.54 5.32 -22.06
CA LEU A 170 -19.71 5.53 -23.50
C LEU A 170 -19.22 4.35 -24.34
N ASN A 171 -20.12 3.69 -25.06
CA ASN A 171 -19.79 2.60 -25.99
C ASN A 171 -19.60 3.07 -27.45
N CYS A 172 -19.61 4.38 -27.68
CA CYS A 172 -19.47 4.97 -29.01
C CYS A 172 -18.77 6.34 -28.92
N LYS A 173 -18.21 6.81 -30.04
CA LYS A 173 -17.53 8.10 -30.15
C LYS A 173 -18.54 9.24 -30.35
N PRO A 174 -18.66 10.19 -29.41
CA PRO A 174 -19.57 11.32 -29.57
C PRO A 174 -19.11 12.24 -30.71
N PRO A 175 -20.06 12.89 -31.43
CA PRO A 175 -19.75 13.80 -32.52
C PRO A 175 -19.21 15.16 -32.06
N TYR A 176 -19.34 15.49 -30.77
CA TYR A 176 -18.77 16.66 -30.15
C TYR A 176 -17.53 16.28 -29.33
N THR A 177 -16.53 17.16 -29.32
CA THR A 177 -15.36 17.03 -28.44
C THR A 177 -15.86 17.07 -27.00
N ILE A 178 -15.82 15.95 -26.30
CA ILE A 178 -16.06 15.96 -24.87
C ILE A 178 -14.95 16.81 -24.26
N ASP A 179 -15.33 17.85 -23.52
CA ASP A 179 -14.38 18.74 -22.87
C ASP A 179 -13.68 17.97 -21.76
N ALA A 180 -12.54 17.36 -22.09
CA ALA A 180 -11.71 16.57 -21.19
C ALA A 180 -11.42 17.28 -19.87
N ALA A 181 -11.44 18.61 -19.84
CA ALA A 181 -11.28 19.41 -18.63
C ALA A 181 -12.49 19.31 -17.69
N LYS A 182 -13.73 19.32 -18.22
CA LYS A 182 -14.95 19.15 -17.43
C LYS A 182 -15.07 17.74 -16.86
N ILE A 183 -14.70 16.72 -17.64
CA ILE A 183 -14.67 15.33 -17.18
C ILE A 183 -13.62 15.17 -16.07
N LYS A 184 -12.39 15.68 -16.30
CA LYS A 184 -11.34 15.70 -15.26
C LYS A 184 -11.83 16.38 -13.99
N GLN A 185 -12.58 17.48 -14.10
CA GLN A 185 -13.09 18.19 -12.94
C GLN A 185 -14.19 17.42 -12.20
N GLN A 186 -15.17 16.84 -12.92
CA GLN A 186 -16.22 16.01 -12.32
C GLN A 186 -15.64 14.79 -11.61
N ILE A 187 -14.67 14.11 -12.24
CA ILE A 187 -13.99 12.97 -11.65
C ILE A 187 -13.16 13.41 -10.43
N LYS A 188 -12.45 14.54 -10.51
CA LYS A 188 -11.72 15.09 -9.36
C LYS A 188 -12.68 15.38 -8.21
N ASP A 189 -13.85 15.95 -8.47
CA ASP A 189 -14.84 16.29 -7.45
C ASP A 189 -15.49 15.03 -6.83
N GLU A 190 -15.76 14.00 -7.64
CA GLU A 190 -16.27 12.71 -7.15
C GLU A 190 -15.21 11.92 -6.39
N MET A 191 -13.98 11.87 -6.89
CA MET A 191 -12.87 11.22 -6.20
C MET A 191 -12.47 11.98 -4.93
N ALA A 192 -12.56 13.30 -4.90
CA ALA A 192 -12.34 14.09 -3.68
C ALA A 192 -13.41 13.79 -2.61
N LYS A 193 -14.66 13.51 -3.02
CA LYS A 193 -15.75 13.15 -2.10
C LYS A 193 -15.67 11.70 -1.63
N ASN A 194 -15.34 10.76 -2.52
CA ASN A 194 -15.52 9.32 -2.28
C ASN A 194 -14.21 8.53 -2.14
N PHE A 195 -13.11 8.98 -2.74
CA PHE A 195 -11.89 8.18 -2.94
C PHE A 195 -10.83 8.42 -1.85
N LEU A 196 -11.26 8.42 -0.58
CA LEU A 196 -10.44 8.49 0.65
C LEU A 196 -10.12 9.92 1.14
N LYS A 197 -10.70 10.30 2.29
CA LYS A 197 -10.15 11.36 3.16
C LYS A 197 -8.69 11.01 3.48
N THR A 198 -7.84 12.02 3.65
CA THR A 198 -6.42 11.85 4.05
C THR A 198 -6.29 10.78 5.13
N PHE A 199 -5.53 9.72 4.89
CA PHE A 199 -5.39 8.62 5.84
C PHE A 199 -4.39 9.05 6.92
N LYS A 200 -4.89 9.73 7.96
CA LYS A 200 -4.15 10.00 9.19
C LYS A 200 -4.53 8.94 10.20
N ILE A 201 -3.66 7.97 10.44
CA ILE A 201 -3.87 7.02 11.52
C ILE A 201 -3.48 7.73 12.83
N HIS A 202 -4.48 8.16 13.59
CA HIS A 202 -4.27 8.53 14.99
C HIS A 202 -4.37 7.27 15.87
N PRO A 203 -3.34 6.93 16.67
CA PRO A 203 -3.28 5.69 17.43
C PRO A 203 -4.24 5.63 18.65
N THR A 204 -5.07 6.65 18.88
CA THR A 204 -6.02 6.66 20.01
C THR A 204 -7.26 5.76 19.82
N GLN A 205 -7.41 5.09 18.69
CA GLN A 205 -8.45 4.06 18.50
C GLN A 205 -8.00 2.75 19.17
N LYS A 206 -8.51 2.51 20.38
CA LYS A 206 -8.27 1.33 21.26
C LYS A 206 -8.65 -0.04 20.64
N ASN A 207 -8.98 -0.07 19.36
CA ASN A 207 -9.22 -1.25 18.54
C ASN A 207 -8.77 -0.90 17.12
N ILE A 208 -7.50 -1.18 16.80
CA ILE A 208 -7.04 -1.13 15.41
C ILE A 208 -7.64 -2.34 14.70
N ARG A 209 -8.89 -2.22 14.28
CA ARG A 209 -9.49 -3.11 13.30
C ARG A 209 -9.16 -2.47 11.95
N PHE A 210 -8.28 -3.10 11.18
CA PHE A 210 -8.02 -2.74 9.78
C PHE A 210 -9.30 -3.03 8.98
N VAL A 211 -10.24 -2.09 9.00
CA VAL A 211 -11.42 -2.15 8.13
C VAL A 211 -11.07 -1.34 6.90
N ILE A 212 -10.66 -2.04 5.84
CA ILE A 212 -10.75 -1.49 4.49
C ILE A 212 -12.25 -1.27 4.25
N SER A 213 -12.68 -0.02 4.40
CA SER A 213 -14.05 0.43 4.15
C SER A 213 -14.36 0.31 2.65
N THR A 214 -14.70 -0.89 2.20
CA THR A 214 -15.42 -1.11 0.94
C THR A 214 -16.92 -1.07 1.24
N TYR A 215 -17.54 0.04 0.85
CA TYR A 215 -18.94 0.20 0.45
C TYR A 215 -19.97 -0.85 0.94
N GLU A 216 -20.74 -0.52 1.98
CA GLU A 216 -22.09 -1.08 2.19
C GLU A 216 -23.11 -0.14 1.55
N LYS A 217 -23.62 -0.51 0.37
CA LYS A 217 -24.77 0.15 -0.25
C LYS A 217 -26.02 -0.29 0.53
N GLY A 218 -26.61 0.64 1.29
CA GLY A 218 -27.86 0.41 2.00
C GLY A 218 -29.00 0.12 1.03
N ILE A 219 -29.38 -1.15 0.92
CA ILE A 219 -30.71 -1.55 0.43
C ILE A 219 -31.68 -1.25 1.56
N LYS A 220 -32.39 -0.12 1.48
CA LYS A 220 -33.66 0.05 2.19
C LYS A 220 -34.79 -0.07 1.17
N ASN A 221 -35.48 -1.19 1.30
CA ASN A 221 -36.66 -1.60 0.58
C ASN A 221 -37.73 -0.50 0.58
N ALA A 222 -38.26 -0.21 -0.60
CA ALA A 222 -39.61 0.32 -0.76
C ALA A 222 -40.58 -0.86 -0.66
N LYS A 223 -41.45 -0.82 0.36
CA LYS A 223 -42.77 -1.44 0.35
C LYS A 223 -43.77 -0.32 0.58
#